data_AF-A0A7K9QGY1-F1
#
_entry.id   AF-A0A7K9QGY1-F1
#
_cell.length_a   1.000
_cell.length_b   1.000
_cell.length_c   1.000
_cell.angle_alpha   90.00
_cell.angle_beta   90.00
_cell.angle_gamma   90.00
#
_symmetry.space_group_name_H-M   'P 1'
#
loop_
_entity.id
_entity.type
_entity.pdbx_description
1 polymer ?
#
loop_
_entity_poly.entity_id
_entity_poly.type
_entity_poly.pdbx_seq_one_letter_code
_entity_poly.pdbx_strand_id
1 'polypeptide(L)'
;LKGLQFLHTRTPPIIHRDLKCDNIFITGPTGSVKIGDLGLATLMRTSFAKSVIGTPEFMAPEMYEERYDESVDVYAFGMCMLEMGTSEYPY
;
A
#
# COMPACT_ATOMS: atom_id res chain seq x y z
N LEU A 1 -1.49 8.25 -4.85
CA LEU A 1 -0.14 8.88 -4.98
C LEU A 1 0.17 9.91 -3.89
N LYS A 2 -0.51 11.06 -3.79
CA LYS A 2 -0.19 12.09 -2.77
C LYS A 2 -0.16 11.55 -1.32
N GLY A 3 -1.10 10.67 -0.98
CA GLY A 3 -1.13 10.01 0.34
C GLY A 3 0.10 9.11 0.60
N LEU A 4 0.49 8.28 -0.37
CA LEU A 4 1.70 7.45 -0.26
C LEU A 4 2.96 8.29 -0.12
N GLN A 5 3.11 9.31 -0.97
CA GLN A 5 4.23 10.25 -0.86
C GLN A 5 4.30 10.90 0.53
N PHE A 6 3.15 11.27 1.11
CA PHE A 6 3.11 11.80 2.47
C PHE A 6 3.65 10.79 3.51
N LEU A 7 3.27 9.52 3.42
CA LEU A 7 3.75 8.44 4.30
C LEU A 7 5.26 8.19 4.12
N HIS A 8 5.72 8.08 2.88
CA HIS A 8 7.12 7.77 2.54
C HIS A 8 8.08 8.92 2.88
N THR A 9 7.59 10.16 2.96
CA THR A 9 8.39 11.34 3.35
C THR A 9 8.44 11.61 4.85
N ARG A 10 7.85 10.75 5.69
CA ARG A 10 8.01 10.86 7.15
C ARG A 10 9.45 10.49 7.56
N THR A 11 9.84 10.86 8.77
CA THR A 11 11.15 10.52 9.34
C THR A 11 10.96 9.79 10.67
N PRO A 12 11.12 8.46 10.72
CA PRO A 12 11.42 7.56 9.59
C PRO A 12 10.23 7.36 8.62
N PRO A 13 10.47 6.90 7.37
CA PRO A 13 9.42 6.60 6.40
C PRO A 13 8.38 5.62 6.97
N ILE A 14 7.12 5.81 6.58
CA ILE A 14 6.02 4.89 6.91
C ILE A 14 5.67 4.09 5.67
N ILE A 15 5.75 2.76 5.73
CA ILE A 15 5.23 1.85 4.68
C ILE A 15 3.83 1.40 5.09
N HIS A 16 2.87 1.41 4.17
CA HIS A 16 1.51 0.96 4.41
C HIS A 16 1.38 -0.57 4.51
N ARG A 17 1.99 -1.31 3.58
CA ARG A 17 2.06 -2.79 3.54
C ARG A 17 0.75 -3.57 3.32
N ASP A 18 -0.38 -2.89 3.17
CA ASP A 18 -1.68 -3.51 2.85
C ASP A 18 -2.56 -2.52 2.08
N LEU A 19 -1.96 -1.85 1.09
CA LEU A 19 -2.70 -0.95 0.22
C LEU A 19 -3.53 -1.78 -0.77
N LYS A 20 -4.85 -1.59 -0.78
CA LYS A 20 -5.81 -2.24 -1.67
C LYS A 20 -7.05 -1.35 -1.81
N CYS A 21 -7.91 -1.61 -2.79
CA CYS A 21 -9.11 -0.80 -2.99
C CYS A 21 -10.04 -0.79 -1.76
N ASP A 22 -10.12 -1.90 -1.00
CA ASP A 22 -10.90 -1.96 0.26
C ASP A 22 -10.43 -0.95 1.33
N ASN A 23 -9.15 -0.60 1.31
CA ASN A 23 -8.51 0.32 2.27
C ASN A 23 -8.41 1.75 1.72
N ILE A 24 -9.01 2.03 0.56
CA ILE A 24 -9.03 3.35 -0.07
C ILE A 24 -10.46 3.90 -0.01
N PHE A 25 -10.67 4.86 0.88
CA PHE A 25 -11.99 5.41 1.17
C PHE A 25 -12.29 6.65 0.35
N ILE A 26 -13.54 6.76 -0.12
CA ILE A 26 -14.06 7.94 -0.79
C ILE A 26 -14.99 8.71 0.15
N THR A 27 -14.84 10.04 0.23
CA THR A 27 -15.71 10.87 1.10
C THR A 27 -17.11 11.10 0.52
N GLY A 28 -17.36 10.65 -0.72
CA GLY A 28 -18.61 10.78 -1.45
C GLY A 28 -18.40 10.54 -2.94
N PRO A 29 -19.47 10.48 -3.76
CA PRO A 29 -19.38 10.14 -5.19
C PRO A 29 -18.50 11.07 -6.02
N THR A 30 -18.37 12.33 -5.61
CA THR A 30 -17.49 13.35 -6.22
C THR A 30 -16.44 13.86 -5.24
N GLY A 31 -16.19 13.08 -4.18
CA GLY A 31 -15.38 13.46 -3.04
C GLY A 31 -13.89 13.25 -3.23
N SER A 32 -13.16 13.44 -2.12
CA SER A 32 -11.74 13.13 -2.04
C SER A 32 -11.51 11.66 -1.70
N VAL A 33 -10.36 11.13 -2.10
CA VAL A 33 -9.88 9.80 -1.75
C VAL A 33 -8.93 9.87 -0.56
N LYS A 34 -9.06 8.96 0.40
CA LYS A 34 -8.21 8.85 1.58
C LYS A 34 -7.73 7.42 1.76
N ILE A 35 -6.43 7.28 2.01
CA ILE A 35 -5.84 6.00 2.39
C ILE A 35 -6.21 5.74 3.85
N GLY A 36 -6.81 4.58 4.13
CA GLY A 36 -7.15 4.13 5.47
C GLY A 36 -6.45 2.82 5.83
N ASP A 37 -6.82 2.25 6.96
CA ASP A 37 -6.22 1.04 7.55
C ASP A 37 -4.69 0.99 7.57
N LEU A 38 -4.11 1.73 8.51
CA LEU A 38 -2.69 1.66 8.84
C LEU A 38 -2.39 0.59 9.90
N GLY A 39 -3.28 -0.40 10.12
CA GLY A 39 -3.10 -1.44 11.14
C GLY A 39 -1.88 -2.32 10.91
N LEU A 40 -1.50 -2.50 9.64
CA LEU A 40 -0.29 -3.19 9.22
C LEU A 40 0.85 -2.24 8.85
N ALA A 41 0.69 -0.93 8.96
CA ALA A 41 1.75 0.01 8.61
C ALA A 41 2.96 -0.12 9.56
N THR A 42 4.16 0.21 9.07
CA THR A 42 5.37 0.19 9.88
C THR A 42 6.29 1.36 9.59
N LEU A 43 7.08 1.72 10.60
CA LEU A 43 8.14 2.70 10.50
C LEU A 43 9.42 2.00 10.00
N MET A 44 10.00 2.45 8.89
CA MET A 44 11.31 1.99 8.43
C MET A 44 12.43 2.55 9.31
N ARG A 45 12.66 1.92 10.47
CA ARG A 45 13.81 2.26 11.34
C ARG A 45 15.11 1.62 10.84
N THR A 46 15.00 0.52 10.11
CA THR A 46 16.09 -0.18 9.43
C THR A 46 15.86 -0.12 7.93
N SER A 47 16.89 -0.41 7.14
CA SER A 47 16.82 -0.37 5.67
C SER A 47 15.77 -1.30 5.05
N PHE A 48 15.18 -2.23 5.83
CA PHE A 48 14.15 -3.18 5.37
C PHE A 48 13.20 -3.52 6.52
N ALA A 49 11.93 -3.81 6.21
CA ALA A 49 10.96 -4.38 7.13
C ALA A 49 10.90 -5.92 7.00
N LYS A 50 10.58 -6.63 8.09
CA LYS A 50 10.60 -8.10 8.19
C LYS A 50 9.26 -8.64 8.69
N SER A 51 8.41 -9.07 7.78
CA SER A 51 7.19 -9.86 8.03
C SER A 51 6.43 -10.07 6.73
N VAL A 52 5.90 -11.28 6.52
CA VAL A 52 4.94 -11.57 5.43
C VAL A 52 3.53 -11.28 5.95
N ILE A 53 2.96 -10.15 5.53
CA ILE A 53 1.61 -9.70 5.89
C ILE A 53 0.99 -8.96 4.69
N GLY A 54 -0.34 -8.88 4.64
CA GLY A 54 -1.08 -8.18 3.59
C GLY A 54 -1.99 -9.11 2.80
N THR A 55 -2.54 -8.57 1.71
CA THR A 55 -3.49 -9.26 0.82
C THR A 55 -2.75 -9.77 -0.43
N PRO A 56 -2.65 -11.10 -0.68
CA PRO A 56 -1.76 -11.69 -1.68
C PRO A 56 -1.81 -11.05 -3.07
N GLU A 57 -3.00 -10.69 -3.54
CA GLU A 57 -3.27 -10.11 -4.86
C GLU A 57 -2.61 -8.73 -5.03
N PHE A 58 -2.33 -8.03 -3.93
CA PHE A 58 -1.71 -6.71 -3.90
C PHE A 58 -0.26 -6.74 -3.38
N MET A 59 0.23 -7.91 -2.96
CA MET A 59 1.57 -8.05 -2.38
C MET A 59 2.64 -8.10 -3.45
N ALA A 60 3.68 -7.29 -3.27
CA ALA A 60 4.88 -7.36 -4.09
C ALA A 60 5.67 -8.65 -3.79
N PRO A 61 6.36 -9.24 -4.78
CA PRO A 61 7.07 -10.51 -4.59
C PRO A 61 8.15 -10.46 -3.51
N GLU A 62 8.84 -9.33 -3.35
CA GLU A 62 9.88 -9.14 -2.33
C GLU A 62 9.33 -9.16 -0.90
N MET A 63 8.02 -9.02 -0.70
CA MET A 63 7.41 -9.14 0.62
C MET A 63 7.55 -10.56 1.20
N TYR A 64 7.60 -11.58 0.34
CA TYR A 64 7.81 -12.97 0.75
C TYR A 64 9.25 -13.26 1.17
N GLU A 65 10.21 -12.43 0.76
CA GLU A 65 11.60 -12.50 1.20
C GLU A 65 11.84 -11.78 2.53
N GLU A 66 10.79 -11.17 3.11
CA GLU A 66 10.84 -10.38 4.35
C GLU A 66 11.91 -9.28 4.32
N ARG A 67 12.21 -8.78 3.12
CA ARG A 67 13.18 -7.72 2.92
C ARG A 67 12.68 -6.75 1.86
N TYR A 68 11.95 -5.74 2.32
CA TYR A 68 11.29 -4.79 1.45
C TYR A 68 11.32 -3.37 2.02
N ASP A 69 11.08 -2.40 1.15
CA ASP A 69 11.02 -0.97 1.41
C ASP A 69 9.69 -0.37 0.93
N GLU A 70 9.61 0.95 0.74
CA GLU A 70 8.41 1.63 0.27
C GLU A 70 7.94 1.23 -1.16
N SER A 71 8.78 0.54 -1.95
CA SER A 71 8.44 0.06 -3.30
C SER A 71 7.21 -0.84 -3.30
N VAL A 72 6.96 -1.56 -2.22
CA VAL A 72 5.82 -2.48 -2.11
C VAL A 72 4.49 -1.74 -2.17
N ASP A 73 4.43 -0.52 -1.64
CA ASP A 73 3.23 0.32 -1.71
C ASP A 73 3.02 0.84 -3.15
N VAL A 74 4.09 0.96 -3.95
CA VAL A 74 4.02 1.33 -5.37
C VAL A 74 3.48 0.17 -6.19
N TYR A 75 3.94 -1.05 -5.93
CA TYR A 75 3.39 -2.27 -6.55
C TYR A 75 1.89 -2.41 -6.24
N ALA A 76 1.53 -2.34 -4.96
CA ALA A 76 0.15 -2.42 -4.51
C ALA A 76 -0.73 -1.32 -5.15
N PHE A 77 -0.21 -0.10 -5.29
CA PHE A 77 -0.90 0.96 -6.02
C PHE A 77 -1.15 0.61 -7.49
N GLY A 78 -0.19 -0.04 -8.15
CA GLY A 78 -0.36 -0.57 -9.51
C GLY A 78 -1.52 -1.57 -9.59
N MET A 79 -1.65 -2.46 -8.61
CA MET A 79 -2.75 -3.43 -8.52
C MET A 79 -4.10 -2.73 -8.27
N CYS A 80 -4.14 -1.70 -7.42
CA CYS A 80 -5.35 -0.87 -7.26
C CYS A 80 -5.73 -0.15 -8.57
N MET A 81 -4.75 0.36 -9.33
CA MET A 81 -5.04 0.98 -10.63
C MET A 81 -5.56 -0.03 -11.64
N LEU A 82 -5.04 -1.26 -11.62
CA LEU A 82 -5.53 -2.35 -12.46
C LEU A 82 -7.01 -2.64 -12.13
N GLU A 83 -7.32 -2.90 -10.86
CA GLU A 83 -8.69 -3.18 -10.40
C GLU A 83 -9.66 -2.05 -10.76
N MET A 84 -9.27 -0.78 -10.52
CA MET A 84 -10.10 0.36 -10.90
C MET A 84 -10.29 0.48 -12.43
N GLY A 85 -9.29 0.07 -13.22
CA GLY A 85 -9.33 0.13 -14.67
C GLY A 85 -10.14 -1.00 -15.31
N THR A 86 -10.17 -2.18 -14.70
CA THR A 86 -10.88 -3.36 -15.20
C THR A 86 -12.24 -3.58 -14.53
N SER A 87 -12.47 -2.99 -13.35
CA SER A 87 -13.58 -3.34 -12.44
C SER A 87 -13.61 -4.82 -12.05
N GLU A 88 -12.46 -5.49 -12.13
CA GLU A 88 -12.26 -6.90 -11.77
C GLU A 88 -11.14 -6.99 -10.74
N TYR A 89 -11.31 -7.89 -9.77
CA TYR A 89 -10.27 -8.16 -8.78
C TYR A 89 -9.03 -8.72 -9.50
N PRO A 90 -7.80 -8.28 -9.17
CA PRO A 90 -6.60 -8.82 -9.81
C PRO A 90 -6.42 -10.32 -9.50
N TYR A 91 -6.05 -11.08 -10.54
CA TYR A 91 -5.95 -12.56 -10.55
C TYR A 91 -7.29 -13.30 -10.42
#